data_AF-A0A2T4MZN4-F1
#
_entry.id   AF-A0A2T4MZN4-F1
#
_cell.length_a   1.000
_cell.length_b   1.000
_cell.length_c   1.000
_cell.angle_alpha   90.00
_cell.angle_beta   90.00
_cell.angle_gamma   90.00
#
_symmetry.space_group_name_H-M   'P 1'
#
loop_
_entity.id
_entity.type
_entity.pdbx_description
1 polymer ?
#
loop_
_entity_poly.entity_id
_entity_poly.type
_entity_poly.pdbx_seq_one_letter_code
_entity_poly.pdbx_strand_id
1 'polypeptide(L)'
;MNSLKLTHFLLGHRPDFFSLDAESQNCARLTIASENRSALDSYIEKIVDKEILEKGLEDNQFVRAELYGYYLSLVAGLGEHRILLNDEVDMLTVMNELNLLESYDFREFLFKRDSGQQDANVTKPRPLGIQSVFFSYINKDNYRTAELTSLSHYICKKVRANAVKIINKAIPNKKETLFTHLAADLEADELSMRLARVTSINAGGKEAELSNAKSLTKKYFEQLKEALDDRLHEEAPVYYEIHGGENHTEFVFSNVKSIEGIRFSHLISDISGKKKGHRFVVDALIADETEQFKKFILSKIK
;
A
#
# COMPACT_ATOMS: atom_id res chain seq x y z
N MET A 1 -23.83 -9.44 -19.49
CA MET A 1 -22.88 -9.61 -20.61
C MET A 1 -21.47 -9.97 -20.16
N ASN A 2 -21.01 -9.61 -18.95
CA ASN A 2 -19.65 -9.90 -18.50
C ASN A 2 -19.42 -11.38 -18.10
N SER A 3 -20.44 -12.10 -17.62
CA SER A 3 -20.31 -13.49 -17.17
C SER A 3 -19.95 -14.49 -18.28
N LEU A 4 -20.38 -14.24 -19.54
CA LEU A 4 -20.19 -15.15 -20.68
C LEU A 4 -18.75 -15.19 -21.21
N LYS A 5 -18.00 -14.09 -21.06
CA LYS A 5 -16.60 -13.98 -21.53
C LYS A 5 -15.62 -14.77 -20.66
N LEU A 6 -16.02 -15.26 -19.48
CA LEU A 6 -15.16 -15.92 -18.49
C LEU A 6 -15.43 -17.42 -18.39
N THR A 7 -16.66 -17.83 -18.72
CA THR A 7 -17.14 -19.21 -18.73
C THR A 7 -16.27 -20.10 -19.59
N HIS A 8 -15.73 -19.56 -20.70
CA HIS A 8 -14.94 -20.33 -21.66
C HIS A 8 -13.60 -20.82 -21.09
N PHE A 9 -12.85 -19.95 -20.40
CA PHE A 9 -11.56 -20.35 -19.82
C PHE A 9 -11.76 -21.40 -18.71
N LEU A 10 -12.74 -21.17 -17.84
CA LEU A 10 -13.05 -22.08 -16.74
C LEU A 10 -13.58 -23.44 -17.23
N LEU A 11 -14.52 -23.46 -18.16
CA LEU A 11 -15.02 -24.71 -18.75
C LEU A 11 -13.95 -25.46 -19.55
N GLY A 12 -13.03 -24.73 -20.18
CA GLY A 12 -11.94 -25.33 -20.96
C GLY A 12 -10.94 -26.12 -20.09
N HIS A 13 -10.78 -25.73 -18.82
CA HIS A 13 -9.86 -26.40 -17.89
C HIS A 13 -10.58 -27.27 -16.85
N ARG A 14 -11.86 -26.98 -16.57
CA ARG A 14 -12.70 -27.75 -15.64
C ARG A 14 -14.17 -27.76 -16.11
N PRO A 15 -14.58 -28.73 -16.92
CA PRO A 15 -15.92 -28.75 -17.52
C PRO A 15 -17.08 -28.85 -16.51
N ASP A 16 -16.84 -29.45 -15.34
CA ASP A 16 -17.80 -29.58 -14.23
C ASP A 16 -17.87 -28.33 -13.34
N PHE A 17 -17.10 -27.27 -13.65
CA PHE A 17 -16.91 -26.11 -12.80
C PHE A 17 -18.21 -25.53 -12.23
N PHE A 18 -19.23 -25.30 -13.07
CA PHE A 18 -20.49 -24.68 -12.65
C PHE A 18 -21.45 -25.64 -11.92
N SER A 19 -21.11 -26.92 -11.84
CA SER A 19 -21.85 -27.92 -11.06
C SER A 19 -21.31 -28.10 -9.63
N LEU A 20 -20.11 -27.55 -9.36
CA LEU A 20 -19.51 -27.54 -8.03
C LEU A 20 -20.23 -26.58 -7.09
N ASP A 21 -20.19 -26.85 -5.79
CA ASP A 21 -20.57 -25.87 -4.76
C ASP A 21 -19.63 -24.65 -4.76
N ALA A 22 -20.02 -23.58 -4.08
CA ALA A 22 -19.28 -22.32 -4.10
C ALA A 22 -17.83 -22.43 -3.53
N GLU A 23 -17.61 -23.27 -2.52
CA GLU A 23 -16.29 -23.48 -1.91
C GLU A 23 -15.38 -24.25 -2.88
N SER A 24 -15.90 -25.31 -3.47
CA SER A 24 -15.23 -26.14 -4.48
C SER A 24 -14.93 -25.35 -5.76
N GLN A 25 -15.83 -24.46 -6.19
CA GLN A 25 -15.58 -23.52 -7.28
C GLN A 25 -14.39 -22.61 -6.99
N ASN A 26 -14.30 -22.07 -5.77
CA ASN A 26 -13.21 -21.18 -5.40
C ASN A 26 -11.86 -21.91 -5.37
N CYS A 27 -11.80 -23.11 -4.79
CA CYS A 27 -10.61 -23.94 -4.81
C CYS A 27 -10.18 -24.27 -6.24
N ALA A 28 -11.14 -24.64 -7.11
CA ALA A 28 -10.87 -24.95 -8.50
C ALA A 28 -10.27 -23.78 -9.28
N ARG A 29 -10.81 -22.57 -9.13
CA ARG A 29 -10.30 -21.40 -9.86
C ARG A 29 -8.86 -21.04 -9.45
N LEU A 30 -8.50 -21.23 -8.18
CA LEU A 30 -7.13 -21.01 -7.69
C LEU A 30 -6.13 -21.96 -8.34
N THR A 31 -6.44 -23.26 -8.34
CA THR A 31 -5.59 -24.30 -8.94
C THR A 31 -5.43 -24.07 -10.44
N ILE A 32 -6.54 -23.80 -11.15
CA ILE A 32 -6.53 -23.52 -12.59
C ILE A 32 -5.66 -22.29 -12.89
N ALA A 33 -5.79 -21.21 -12.12
CA ALA A 33 -5.01 -19.98 -12.32
C ALA A 33 -3.51 -20.16 -12.06
N SER A 34 -3.12 -20.93 -11.03
CA SER A 34 -1.72 -21.19 -10.73
C SER A 34 -1.07 -22.11 -11.77
N GLU A 35 -1.76 -23.17 -12.18
CA GLU A 35 -1.22 -24.18 -13.11
C GLU A 35 -1.17 -23.67 -14.55
N ASN A 36 -2.04 -22.71 -14.91
CA ASN A 36 -2.21 -22.23 -16.28
C ASN A 36 -1.93 -20.73 -16.42
N ARG A 37 -1.05 -20.18 -15.57
CA ARG A 37 -0.83 -18.73 -15.46
C ARG A 37 -0.57 -18.03 -16.79
N SER A 38 0.36 -18.56 -17.60
CA SER A 38 0.68 -17.97 -18.91
C SER A 38 -0.52 -17.97 -19.89
N ALA A 39 -1.30 -19.06 -19.90
CA ALA A 39 -2.49 -19.17 -20.74
C ALA A 39 -3.61 -18.24 -20.25
N LEU A 40 -3.75 -18.08 -18.94
CA LEU A 40 -4.68 -17.15 -18.32
C LEU A 40 -4.33 -15.70 -18.64
N ASP A 41 -3.07 -15.31 -18.49
CA ASP A 41 -2.59 -13.95 -18.75
C ASP A 41 -2.83 -13.59 -20.23
N SER A 42 -2.44 -14.46 -21.16
CA SER A 42 -2.72 -14.28 -22.60
C SER A 42 -4.21 -14.24 -22.95
N TYR A 43 -5.06 -14.95 -22.19
CA TYR A 43 -6.50 -14.91 -22.38
C TYR A 43 -7.09 -13.58 -21.93
N ILE A 44 -6.66 -13.08 -20.78
CA ILE A 44 -7.10 -11.80 -20.22
C ILE A 44 -6.66 -10.64 -21.10
N GLU A 45 -5.40 -10.61 -21.56
CA GLU A 45 -4.89 -9.56 -22.45
C GLU A 45 -5.77 -9.40 -23.70
N LYS A 46 -6.17 -10.51 -24.33
CA LYS A 46 -7.08 -10.49 -25.49
C LYS A 46 -8.45 -9.89 -25.16
N ILE A 47 -8.95 -10.12 -23.95
CA ILE A 47 -10.22 -9.54 -23.51
C ILE A 47 -10.05 -8.03 -23.24
N VAL A 48 -8.96 -7.63 -22.59
CA VAL A 48 -8.63 -6.23 -22.32
C VAL A 48 -8.51 -5.44 -23.63
N ASP A 49 -7.73 -5.93 -24.59
CA ASP A 49 -7.56 -5.31 -25.90
C ASP A 49 -8.92 -5.13 -26.60
N LYS A 50 -9.75 -6.17 -26.56
CA LYS A 50 -11.09 -6.14 -27.15
C LYS A 50 -11.99 -5.13 -26.47
N GLU A 51 -11.94 -5.01 -25.14
CA GLU A 51 -12.80 -4.08 -24.41
C GLU A 51 -12.37 -2.62 -24.58
N ILE A 52 -11.07 -2.34 -24.62
CA ILE A 52 -10.56 -1.01 -24.95
C ILE A 52 -11.08 -0.57 -26.32
N LEU A 53 -11.01 -1.46 -27.32
CA LEU A 53 -11.51 -1.20 -28.67
C LEU A 53 -13.04 -1.04 -28.71
N GLU A 54 -13.80 -1.95 -28.07
CA GLU A 54 -15.27 -1.94 -28.08
C GLU A 54 -15.86 -0.71 -27.37
N LYS A 55 -15.21 -0.23 -26.31
CA LYS A 55 -15.67 0.90 -25.49
C LYS A 55 -15.03 2.23 -25.86
N GLY A 56 -14.06 2.24 -26.77
CA GLY A 56 -13.31 3.45 -27.14
C GLY A 56 -12.56 4.05 -25.95
N LEU A 57 -12.01 3.21 -25.08
CA LEU A 57 -11.23 3.65 -23.92
C LEU A 57 -9.83 4.11 -24.35
N GLU A 58 -9.22 4.98 -23.55
CA GLU A 58 -7.83 5.37 -23.76
C GLU A 58 -6.90 4.18 -23.50
N ASP A 59 -6.13 3.76 -24.51
CA ASP A 59 -5.17 2.67 -24.37
C ASP A 59 -3.92 3.14 -23.64
N ASN A 60 -4.00 3.18 -22.31
CA ASN A 60 -2.90 3.53 -21.44
C ASN A 60 -2.67 2.45 -20.36
N GLN A 61 -1.49 2.50 -19.72
CA GLN A 61 -1.08 1.50 -18.74
C GLN A 61 -2.05 1.39 -17.55
N PHE A 62 -2.67 2.49 -17.13
CA PHE A 62 -3.61 2.49 -16.00
C PHE A 62 -4.93 1.79 -16.35
N VAL A 63 -5.51 2.14 -17.49
CA VAL A 63 -6.77 1.53 -17.99
C VAL A 63 -6.55 0.03 -18.24
N ARG A 64 -5.43 -0.34 -18.85
CA ARG A 64 -5.06 -1.74 -19.06
C ARG A 64 -4.93 -2.50 -17.74
N ALA A 65 -4.22 -1.96 -16.75
CA ALA A 65 -4.04 -2.60 -15.45
C ALA A 65 -5.38 -2.78 -14.70
N GLU A 66 -6.28 -1.80 -14.78
CA GLU A 66 -7.60 -1.88 -14.17
C GLU A 66 -8.46 -2.98 -14.81
N LEU A 67 -8.55 -3.02 -16.14
CA LEU A 67 -9.28 -4.05 -16.87
C LEU A 67 -8.66 -5.43 -16.67
N TYR A 68 -7.33 -5.51 -16.68
CA TYR A 68 -6.60 -6.75 -16.43
C TYR A 68 -6.92 -7.30 -15.03
N GLY A 69 -6.80 -6.45 -14.01
CA GLY A 69 -7.15 -6.80 -12.63
C GLY A 69 -8.60 -7.27 -12.51
N TYR A 70 -9.53 -6.57 -13.18
CA TYR A 70 -10.95 -6.96 -13.23
C TYR A 70 -11.15 -8.35 -13.87
N TYR A 71 -10.59 -8.65 -15.04
CA TYR A 71 -10.79 -9.95 -15.65
C TYR A 71 -10.06 -11.08 -14.94
N LEU A 72 -8.84 -10.81 -14.46
CA LEU A 72 -8.09 -11.76 -13.63
C LEU A 72 -8.89 -12.16 -12.40
N SER A 73 -9.52 -11.18 -11.74
CA SER A 73 -10.34 -11.44 -10.57
C SER A 73 -11.54 -12.35 -10.85
N LEU A 74 -12.11 -12.25 -12.04
CA LEU A 74 -13.28 -13.05 -12.41
C LEU A 74 -12.94 -14.49 -12.79
N VAL A 75 -11.75 -14.74 -13.36
CA VAL A 75 -11.33 -16.10 -13.77
C VAL A 75 -10.63 -16.86 -12.65
N ALA A 76 -9.66 -16.25 -11.99
CA ALA A 76 -8.91 -16.90 -10.91
C ALA A 76 -9.75 -17.13 -9.64
N GLY A 77 -10.99 -16.63 -9.65
CA GLY A 77 -11.91 -16.87 -8.56
C GLY A 77 -11.55 -16.08 -7.36
N LEU A 78 -11.94 -14.82 -7.38
CA LEU A 78 -12.16 -14.12 -6.14
C LEU A 78 -13.46 -14.67 -5.51
N GLY A 79 -13.39 -15.87 -4.97
CA GLY A 79 -14.39 -16.36 -4.03
C GLY A 79 -14.51 -15.36 -2.89
N GLU A 80 -15.73 -14.93 -2.58
CA GLU A 80 -16.12 -13.79 -1.75
C GLU A 80 -15.10 -12.64 -1.65
N HIS A 81 -13.90 -12.76 -1.09
CA HIS A 81 -13.00 -11.62 -0.88
C HIS A 81 -11.49 -11.96 -0.92
N ARG A 82 -10.95 -12.38 -2.07
CA ARG A 82 -9.49 -12.41 -2.29
C ARG A 82 -8.99 -11.12 -2.94
N ILE A 83 -7.78 -10.78 -2.55
CA ILE A 83 -7.10 -9.52 -2.78
C ILE A 83 -6.06 -9.72 -3.88
N LEU A 84 -6.07 -8.87 -4.91
CA LEU A 84 -4.99 -8.80 -5.90
C LEU A 84 -3.93 -7.79 -5.45
N LEU A 85 -2.78 -8.24 -4.98
CA LEU A 85 -1.64 -7.36 -4.71
C LEU A 85 -1.08 -6.85 -6.04
N ASN A 86 -0.94 -5.53 -6.21
CA ASN A 86 -0.38 -4.95 -7.43
C ASN A 86 1.06 -5.44 -7.67
N ASP A 87 1.42 -5.55 -8.96
CA ASP A 87 2.54 -6.26 -9.61
C ASP A 87 4.00 -5.93 -9.20
N GLU A 88 4.25 -5.44 -7.98
CA GLU A 88 5.62 -5.30 -7.45
C GLU A 88 5.83 -5.94 -6.09
N VAL A 89 4.77 -6.45 -5.44
CA VAL A 89 4.92 -7.12 -4.15
C VAL A 89 4.80 -8.62 -4.35
N ASP A 90 5.96 -9.28 -4.38
CA ASP A 90 6.09 -10.72 -4.41
C ASP A 90 5.13 -11.36 -3.38
N MET A 91 4.30 -12.32 -3.83
CA MET A 91 3.35 -13.02 -2.97
C MET A 91 4.06 -13.69 -1.80
N LEU A 92 5.31 -14.14 -1.96
CA LEU A 92 6.13 -14.67 -0.87
C LEU A 92 6.48 -13.57 0.14
N THR A 93 6.75 -12.35 -0.31
CA THR A 93 7.02 -11.20 0.57
C THR A 93 5.77 -10.77 1.32
N VAL A 94 4.60 -10.68 0.68
CA VAL A 94 3.34 -10.36 1.39
C VAL A 94 2.92 -11.50 2.29
N MET A 95 3.01 -12.74 1.84
CA MET A 95 2.77 -13.88 2.73
C MET A 95 3.79 -13.94 3.85
N ASN A 96 5.04 -13.52 3.68
CA ASN A 96 6.00 -13.44 4.78
C ASN A 96 5.68 -12.26 5.72
N GLU A 97 5.33 -11.07 5.21
CA GLU A 97 4.91 -9.93 6.03
C GLU A 97 3.60 -10.19 6.78
N LEU A 98 2.69 -10.96 6.20
CA LEU A 98 1.43 -11.40 6.81
C LEU A 98 1.61 -12.65 7.69
N ASN A 99 2.47 -13.59 7.31
CA ASN A 99 2.88 -14.71 8.17
C ASN A 99 3.65 -14.17 9.38
N LEU A 100 4.36 -13.04 9.29
CA LEU A 100 4.90 -12.31 10.44
C LEU A 100 3.80 -11.72 11.34
N LEU A 101 2.57 -11.56 10.85
CA LEU A 101 1.39 -11.23 11.66
C LEU A 101 0.72 -12.47 12.26
N GLU A 102 0.68 -13.62 11.55
CA GLU A 102 0.19 -14.90 12.12
C GLU A 102 1.19 -15.54 13.10
N SER A 103 2.48 -15.35 12.85
CA SER A 103 3.61 -15.67 13.75
C SER A 103 3.96 -14.48 14.66
N TYR A 104 3.01 -13.55 14.88
CA TYR A 104 3.24 -12.41 15.76
C TYR A 104 3.56 -12.89 17.17
N ASP A 105 4.86 -12.88 17.46
CA ASP A 105 5.44 -13.52 18.61
C ASP A 105 5.42 -12.62 19.84
N PHE A 106 4.34 -11.86 19.99
CA PHE A 106 4.11 -11.02 21.16
C PHE A 106 3.88 -11.86 22.40
N ARG A 107 3.33 -13.07 22.25
CA ARG A 107 3.24 -14.03 23.34
C ARG A 107 4.62 -14.54 23.77
N GLU A 108 5.52 -14.84 22.83
CA GLU A 108 6.91 -15.21 23.18
C GLU A 108 7.72 -14.02 23.68
N PHE A 109 7.52 -12.82 23.16
CA PHE A 109 8.11 -11.59 23.71
C PHE A 109 7.64 -11.35 25.16
N LEU A 110 6.34 -11.42 25.43
CA LEU A 110 5.80 -11.32 26.78
C LEU A 110 6.30 -12.45 27.67
N PHE A 111 6.36 -13.69 27.16
CA PHE A 111 6.89 -14.85 27.88
C PHE A 111 8.38 -14.72 28.22
N LYS A 112 9.22 -14.27 27.28
CA LYS A 112 10.67 -14.03 27.50
C LYS A 112 10.92 -12.87 28.46
N ARG A 113 10.10 -11.80 28.36
CA ARG A 113 10.12 -10.67 29.29
C ARG A 113 9.71 -11.11 30.70
N ASP A 114 8.61 -11.84 30.83
CA ASP A 114 8.04 -12.26 32.12
C ASP A 114 8.83 -13.42 32.76
N SER A 115 9.58 -14.21 31.96
CA SER A 115 10.51 -15.25 32.43
C SER A 115 11.91 -14.72 32.78
N GLY A 116 12.17 -13.42 32.63
CA GLY A 116 13.46 -12.81 32.98
C GLY A 116 14.62 -13.19 32.04
N GLN A 117 14.32 -13.81 30.89
CA GLN A 117 15.31 -14.08 29.85
C GLN A 117 15.59 -12.79 29.06
N GLN A 118 16.42 -11.92 29.63
CA GLN A 118 16.96 -10.76 28.93
C GLN A 118 18.05 -11.19 27.94
N ASP A 119 17.65 -11.77 26.82
CA ASP A 119 18.53 -11.76 25.65
C ASP A 119 18.62 -10.33 25.12
N ALA A 120 19.84 -9.81 25.00
CA ALA A 120 20.13 -8.44 24.56
C ALA A 120 19.63 -8.11 23.13
N ASN A 121 19.15 -9.11 22.39
CA ASN A 121 18.66 -9.00 21.02
C ASN A 121 17.14 -9.16 20.89
N VAL A 122 16.36 -9.24 21.99
CA VAL A 122 14.90 -9.30 21.89
C VAL A 122 14.34 -7.91 21.59
N THR A 123 14.24 -7.60 20.31
CA THR A 123 13.60 -6.37 19.82
C THR A 123 12.11 -6.45 20.10
N LYS A 124 11.53 -5.44 20.77
CA LYS A 124 10.07 -5.35 21.01
C LYS A 124 9.36 -5.52 19.65
N PRO A 125 8.51 -6.55 19.48
CA PRO A 125 7.80 -6.72 18.22
C PRO A 125 6.89 -5.52 18.02
N ARG A 126 7.06 -4.82 16.89
CA ARG A 126 6.30 -3.60 16.60
C ARG A 126 4.80 -3.92 16.59
N PRO A 127 3.97 -3.17 17.33
CA PRO A 127 2.59 -3.54 17.65
C PRO A 127 1.59 -3.50 16.49
N LEU A 128 2.00 -3.10 15.28
CA LEU A 128 1.41 -3.45 13.98
C LEU A 128 2.30 -2.85 12.86
N GLY A 129 3.06 -3.68 12.15
CA GLY A 129 4.09 -3.23 11.19
C GLY A 129 3.61 -2.91 9.78
N ILE A 130 2.31 -2.98 9.49
CA ILE A 130 1.76 -2.88 8.13
C ILE A 130 1.93 -1.47 7.59
N GLN A 131 2.84 -1.30 6.64
CA GLN A 131 3.09 0.00 6.01
C GLN A 131 1.99 0.33 5.01
N SER A 132 1.96 -0.37 3.88
CA SER A 132 0.91 -0.25 2.87
C SER A 132 0.88 -1.53 2.06
N VAL A 133 -0.23 -2.26 2.11
CA VAL A 133 -0.47 -3.44 1.28
C VAL A 133 -1.60 -3.08 0.32
N PHE A 134 -1.26 -2.81 -0.93
CA PHE A 134 -2.22 -2.42 -1.96
C PHE A 134 -2.90 -3.63 -2.54
N PHE A 135 -4.19 -3.48 -2.82
CA PHE A 135 -4.93 -4.54 -3.45
C PHE A 135 -6.14 -4.18 -4.28
N SER A 136 -6.62 -5.12 -5.09
CA SER A 136 -7.93 -5.05 -5.73
C SER A 136 -8.88 -6.15 -5.27
N TYR A 137 -10.17 -5.82 -5.21
CA TYR A 137 -11.24 -6.73 -4.83
C TYR A 137 -12.53 -6.41 -5.59
N ILE A 138 -13.42 -7.39 -5.73
CA ILE A 138 -14.78 -7.18 -6.24
C ILE A 138 -15.74 -7.08 -5.06
N ASN A 139 -16.60 -6.06 -5.07
CA ASN A 139 -17.73 -5.94 -4.12
C ASN A 139 -19.02 -5.69 -4.88
N LYS A 140 -19.97 -6.63 -4.83
CA LYS A 140 -21.25 -6.57 -5.55
C LYS A 140 -21.05 -6.19 -7.03
N ASP A 141 -20.20 -6.94 -7.73
CA ASP A 141 -19.83 -6.75 -9.14
C ASP A 141 -19.07 -5.46 -9.49
N ASN A 142 -18.70 -4.63 -8.51
CA ASN A 142 -17.85 -3.46 -8.74
C ASN A 142 -16.39 -3.78 -8.39
N TYR A 143 -15.50 -3.56 -9.35
CA TYR A 143 -14.06 -3.56 -9.11
C TYR A 143 -13.68 -2.38 -8.22
N ARG A 144 -12.90 -2.64 -7.18
CA ARG A 144 -12.37 -1.62 -6.29
C ARG A 144 -10.91 -1.92 -6.00
N THR A 145 -10.15 -0.85 -5.83
CA THR A 145 -8.81 -0.92 -5.23
C THR A 145 -8.89 -0.60 -3.74
N ALA A 146 -7.89 -1.00 -2.99
CA ALA A 146 -7.80 -0.79 -1.57
C ALA A 146 -6.35 -0.83 -1.09
N GLU A 147 -6.17 -0.41 0.15
CA GLU A 147 -4.89 -0.41 0.85
C GLU A 147 -5.13 -0.89 2.28
N LEU A 148 -4.37 -1.89 2.75
CA LEU A 148 -4.28 -2.21 4.18
C LEU A 148 -3.09 -1.47 4.78
N THR A 149 -3.30 -0.85 5.94
CA THR A 149 -2.25 -0.10 6.62
C THR A 149 -2.52 -0.04 8.13
N SER A 150 -1.46 0.08 8.93
CA SER A 150 -1.61 0.38 10.35
C SER A 150 -2.02 1.83 10.55
N LEU A 151 -2.75 2.13 11.64
CA LEU A 151 -3.15 3.50 11.96
C LEU A 151 -1.93 4.40 12.22
N SER A 152 -0.88 3.89 12.85
CA SER A 152 0.37 4.62 13.05
C SER A 152 1.03 5.01 11.74
N HIS A 153 1.09 4.08 10.77
CA HIS A 153 1.62 4.36 9.44
C HIS A 153 0.72 5.34 8.70
N TYR A 154 -0.60 5.14 8.75
CA TYR A 154 -1.58 6.03 8.13
C TYR A 154 -1.42 7.48 8.58
N ILE A 155 -1.37 7.71 9.89
CA ILE A 155 -1.15 9.03 10.48
C ILE A 155 0.18 9.60 9.99
N CYS A 156 1.27 8.84 10.08
CA CYS A 156 2.58 9.26 9.57
C CYS A 156 2.53 9.68 8.09
N LYS A 157 1.86 8.90 7.23
CA LYS A 157 1.71 9.16 5.79
C LYS A 157 0.97 10.49 5.55
N LYS A 158 -0.15 10.73 6.24
CA LYS A 158 -0.93 11.96 6.08
C LYS A 158 -0.22 13.18 6.68
N VAL A 159 0.40 13.04 7.86
CA VAL A 159 1.17 14.12 8.49
C VAL A 159 2.40 14.47 7.66
N ARG A 160 3.10 13.49 7.04
CA ARG A 160 4.20 13.76 6.08
C ARG A 160 3.75 14.59 4.89
N ALA A 161 2.58 14.29 4.32
CA ALA A 161 2.04 15.09 3.21
C ALA A 161 1.79 16.55 3.63
N ASN A 162 1.34 16.79 4.86
CA ASN A 162 1.20 18.13 5.43
C ASN A 162 2.55 18.77 5.76
N ALA A 163 3.52 18.00 6.26
CA ALA A 163 4.86 18.46 6.60
C ALA A 163 5.57 19.09 5.40
N VAL A 164 5.45 18.46 4.21
CA VAL A 164 5.98 19.02 2.96
C VAL A 164 5.39 20.40 2.67
N LYS A 165 4.07 20.58 2.84
CA LYS A 165 3.40 21.86 2.64
C LYS A 165 3.86 22.91 3.65
N ILE A 166 4.00 22.52 4.93
CA ILE A 166 4.47 23.41 6.00
C ILE A 166 5.90 23.89 5.72
N ILE A 167 6.82 22.98 5.38
CA ILE A 167 8.21 23.32 5.07
C ILE A 167 8.29 24.20 3.82
N ASN A 168 7.57 23.84 2.74
CA ASN A 168 7.59 24.64 1.52
C ASN A 168 7.00 26.04 1.71
N LYS A 169 6.06 26.22 2.65
CA LYS A 169 5.55 27.54 3.03
C LYS A 169 6.56 28.35 3.86
N ALA A 170 7.29 27.69 4.75
CA ALA A 170 8.31 28.33 5.59
C ALA A 170 9.60 28.66 4.82
N ILE A 171 10.01 27.77 3.92
CA ILE A 171 11.18 27.92 3.05
C ILE A 171 10.72 27.63 1.61
N PRO A 172 10.23 28.65 0.89
CA PRO A 172 9.86 28.53 -0.51
C PRO A 172 11.03 27.98 -1.32
N ASN A 173 10.80 26.89 -2.04
CA ASN A 173 11.82 26.24 -2.84
C ASN A 173 11.25 25.74 -4.16
N LYS A 174 12.10 25.65 -5.18
CA LYS A 174 11.75 25.11 -6.49
C LYS A 174 12.79 24.10 -6.92
N LYS A 175 12.34 23.01 -7.52
CA LYS A 175 13.22 22.09 -8.23
C LYS A 175 13.69 22.78 -9.51
N GLU A 176 15.00 22.90 -9.67
CA GLU A 176 15.61 23.40 -10.89
C GLU A 176 16.36 22.25 -11.55
N THR A 177 16.09 22.05 -12.83
CA THR A 177 16.87 21.10 -13.63
C THR A 177 18.02 21.89 -14.24
N LEU A 178 19.21 21.71 -13.69
CA LEU A 178 20.43 22.27 -14.25
C LEU A 178 21.05 21.23 -15.17
N PHE A 179 21.48 21.68 -16.33
CA PHE A 179 22.33 20.88 -17.19
C PHE A 179 23.76 21.29 -16.94
N THR A 180 24.57 20.38 -16.40
CA THR A 180 25.99 20.63 -16.17
C THR A 180 26.80 19.93 -17.24
N HIS A 181 27.75 20.64 -17.84
CA HIS A 181 28.84 20.00 -18.57
C HIS A 181 29.75 19.31 -17.55
N LEU A 182 29.93 17.99 -17.67
CA LEU A 182 31.05 17.32 -17.05
C LEU A 182 32.30 17.78 -17.80
N ALA A 183 33.12 18.64 -17.21
CA ALA A 183 34.34 19.11 -17.84
C ALA A 183 35.54 18.85 -16.93
N ALA A 184 36.40 17.94 -17.38
CA ALA A 184 37.84 18.15 -17.51
C ALA A 184 38.41 16.96 -18.32
N ASP A 185 39.10 17.24 -19.42
CA ASP A 185 39.95 16.32 -20.21
C ASP A 185 39.39 15.67 -21.49
N LEU A 186 38.39 16.25 -22.18
CA LEU A 186 38.03 15.81 -23.54
C LEU A 186 37.96 16.99 -24.53
N GLU A 187 38.43 16.75 -25.75
CA GLU A 187 38.52 17.76 -26.81
C GLU A 187 37.16 18.31 -27.24
N ALA A 188 37.17 19.54 -27.78
CA ALA A 188 35.99 20.38 -28.01
C ALA A 188 34.88 19.75 -28.86
N ASP A 189 35.18 18.73 -29.67
CA ASP A 189 34.21 18.06 -30.55
C ASP A 189 33.39 16.96 -29.84
N GLU A 190 33.83 16.43 -28.68
CA GLU A 190 33.07 15.44 -27.88
C GLU A 190 32.21 16.04 -26.75
N LEU A 191 32.44 17.31 -26.40
CA LEU A 191 31.74 18.04 -25.33
C LEU A 191 30.24 18.27 -25.61
N SER A 192 29.81 18.13 -26.87
CA SER A 192 28.46 18.41 -27.35
C SER A 192 27.40 17.40 -26.91
N MET A 193 27.77 16.21 -26.41
CA MET A 193 26.83 15.08 -26.34
C MET A 193 26.53 14.50 -24.95
N ARG A 194 27.15 14.97 -23.87
CA ARG A 194 26.89 14.43 -22.52
C ARG A 194 26.49 15.51 -21.51
N LEU A 195 25.27 16.00 -21.67
CA LEU A 195 24.58 16.81 -20.66
C LEU A 195 24.16 15.89 -19.50
N ALA A 196 24.80 16.03 -18.34
CA ALA A 196 24.32 15.40 -17.12
C ALA A 196 23.15 16.23 -16.58
N ARG A 197 22.02 15.56 -16.33
CA ARG A 197 20.82 16.18 -15.77
C ARG A 197 20.96 16.24 -14.26
N VAL A 198 21.40 17.37 -13.73
CA VAL A 198 21.53 17.59 -12.28
C VAL A 198 20.28 18.29 -11.79
N THR A 199 19.49 17.59 -10.96
CA THR A 199 18.34 18.21 -10.33
C THR A 199 18.80 18.87 -9.04
N SER A 200 18.71 20.20 -8.96
CA SER A 200 19.03 20.98 -7.75
C SER A 200 17.76 21.58 -7.16
N ILE A 201 17.84 22.06 -5.93
CA ILE A 201 16.74 22.76 -5.26
C ILE A 201 17.21 24.17 -4.94
N ASN A 202 16.58 25.16 -5.57
CA ASN A 202 16.79 26.56 -5.27
C ASN A 202 15.82 26.96 -4.15
N ALA A 203 16.37 27.41 -3.02
CA ALA A 203 15.65 27.88 -1.86
C ALA A 203 16.01 29.34 -1.52
N GLY A 204 16.52 30.10 -2.49
CA GLY A 204 16.85 31.52 -2.33
C GLY A 204 17.96 31.78 -1.30
N GLY A 205 18.97 30.90 -1.22
CA GLY A 205 20.05 31.01 -0.22
C GLY A 205 19.77 30.28 1.09
N LYS A 206 18.59 29.65 1.23
CA LYS A 206 18.19 28.85 2.41
C LYS A 206 18.34 27.34 2.17
N GLU A 207 19.20 26.91 1.25
CA GLU A 207 19.38 25.49 0.89
C GLU A 207 19.86 24.66 2.09
N ALA A 208 20.76 25.22 2.90
CA ALA A 208 21.25 24.58 4.12
C ALA A 208 20.14 24.42 5.17
N GLU A 209 19.31 25.45 5.35
CA GLU A 209 18.15 25.39 6.25
C GLU A 209 17.11 24.36 5.78
N LEU A 210 16.84 24.31 4.47
CA LEU A 210 15.93 23.34 3.87
C LEU A 210 16.45 21.91 4.03
N SER A 211 17.75 21.69 3.83
CA SER A 211 18.41 20.40 4.07
C SER A 211 18.30 19.97 5.53
N ASN A 212 18.57 20.89 6.47
CA ASN A 212 18.41 20.64 7.89
C ASN A 212 16.95 20.33 8.27
N ALA A 213 15.98 21.08 7.74
CA ALA A 213 14.56 20.84 7.96
C ALA A 213 14.14 19.44 7.48
N LYS A 214 14.63 18.98 6.32
CA LYS A 214 14.39 17.61 5.84
C LYS A 214 14.99 16.55 6.76
N SER A 215 16.22 16.77 7.25
CA SER A 215 16.88 15.87 8.21
C SER A 215 16.11 15.77 9.52
N LEU A 216 15.70 16.91 10.09
CA LEU A 216 14.87 16.97 11.29
C LEU A 216 13.51 16.31 11.09
N THR A 217 12.91 16.48 9.91
CA THR A 217 11.64 15.83 9.55
C THR A 217 11.78 14.32 9.55
N LYS A 218 12.86 13.78 8.96
CA LYS A 218 13.13 12.33 8.99
C LYS A 218 13.19 11.80 10.41
N LYS A 219 13.98 12.45 11.28
CA LYS A 219 14.13 12.08 12.70
C LYS A 219 12.80 12.17 13.46
N TYR A 220 12.02 13.21 13.22
CA TYR A 220 10.71 13.38 13.85
C TYR A 220 9.78 12.21 13.52
N PHE A 221 9.70 11.79 12.25
CA PHE A 221 8.84 10.68 11.87
C PHE A 221 9.34 9.31 12.28
N GLU A 222 10.65 9.13 12.48
CA GLU A 222 11.20 7.91 13.10
C GLU A 222 10.68 7.79 14.54
N GLN A 223 10.76 8.87 15.32
CA GLN A 223 10.27 8.93 16.71
C GLN A 223 8.75 8.86 16.82
N LEU A 224 8.03 9.61 15.96
CA LEU A 224 6.56 9.63 15.96
C LEU A 224 6.00 8.24 15.68
N LYS A 225 6.57 7.49 14.73
CA LYS A 225 6.06 6.16 14.40
C LYS A 225 6.11 5.24 15.61
N GLU A 226 7.23 5.22 16.34
CA GLU A 226 7.39 4.40 17.55
C GLU A 226 6.44 4.84 18.67
N ALA A 227 6.29 6.14 18.89
CA ALA A 227 5.37 6.68 19.88
C ALA A 227 3.89 6.37 19.57
N LEU A 228 3.51 6.44 18.29
CA LEU A 228 2.16 6.09 17.82
C LEU A 228 1.90 4.59 17.97
N ASP A 229 2.86 3.75 17.57
CA ASP A 229 2.79 2.30 17.72
C ASP A 229 2.52 1.92 19.17
N ASP A 230 3.26 2.51 20.12
CA ASP A 230 3.08 2.27 21.55
C ASP A 230 1.72 2.78 22.07
N ARG A 231 1.35 4.02 21.72
CA ARG A 231 0.08 4.63 22.16
C ARG A 231 -1.14 3.85 21.67
N LEU A 232 -1.15 3.45 20.41
CA LEU A 232 -2.30 2.81 19.77
C LEU A 232 -2.43 1.32 20.11
N HIS A 233 -1.36 0.69 20.59
CA HIS A 233 -1.39 -0.71 21.00
C HIS A 233 -2.35 -0.97 22.19
N GLU A 234 -2.43 0.00 23.11
CA GLU A 234 -3.27 -0.10 24.30
C GLU A 234 -4.75 0.26 24.01
N GLU A 235 -5.03 0.87 22.86
CA GLU A 235 -6.38 1.27 22.49
C GLU A 235 -7.28 0.09 22.12
N ALA A 236 -8.59 0.34 22.15
CA ALA A 236 -9.59 -0.66 21.78
C ALA A 236 -9.40 -1.08 20.30
N PRO A 237 -9.48 -2.39 19.99
CA PRO A 237 -9.27 -2.87 18.63
C PRO A 237 -10.43 -2.44 17.73
N VAL A 238 -10.12 -1.54 16.81
CA VAL A 238 -11.02 -1.05 15.77
C VAL A 238 -10.34 -1.04 14.40
N TYR A 239 -11.13 -1.18 13.35
CA TYR A 239 -10.70 -0.87 11.99
C TYR A 239 -11.43 0.38 11.48
N TYR A 240 -10.80 1.14 10.61
CA TYR A 240 -11.39 2.27 9.92
C TYR A 240 -11.46 1.97 8.43
N GLU A 241 -12.58 2.35 7.82
CA GLU A 241 -12.76 2.28 6.38
C GLU A 241 -12.81 3.71 5.85
N ILE A 242 -11.81 4.08 5.06
CA ILE A 242 -11.67 5.44 4.54
C ILE A 242 -11.75 5.38 3.02
N HIS A 243 -12.86 5.85 2.48
CA HIS A 243 -13.05 5.91 1.04
C HIS A 243 -12.25 7.06 0.44
N GLY A 244 -11.41 6.74 -0.55
CA GLY A 244 -10.62 7.69 -1.32
C GLY A 244 -10.96 7.56 -2.81
N GLY A 245 -11.13 8.67 -3.52
CA GLY A 245 -11.57 8.63 -4.92
C GLY A 245 -12.89 7.88 -5.14
N GLU A 246 -13.23 7.57 -6.39
CA GLU A 246 -14.46 6.83 -6.73
C GLU A 246 -14.33 5.33 -6.43
N ASN A 247 -13.16 4.72 -6.71
CA ASN A 247 -12.96 3.26 -6.66
C ASN A 247 -11.84 2.81 -5.71
N HIS A 248 -11.49 3.59 -4.67
CA HIS A 248 -10.44 3.22 -3.72
C HIS A 248 -10.91 3.24 -2.25
N THR A 249 -10.41 2.30 -1.43
CA THR A 249 -10.73 2.21 0.00
C THR A 249 -9.49 1.87 0.84
N GLU A 250 -9.12 2.75 1.76
CA GLU A 250 -8.06 2.49 2.74
C GLU A 250 -8.69 1.80 3.96
N PHE A 251 -8.26 0.57 4.27
CA PHE A 251 -8.60 -0.17 5.48
C PHE A 251 -7.47 0.02 6.50
N VAL A 252 -7.78 0.75 7.56
CA VAL A 252 -6.78 1.16 8.55
C VAL A 252 -7.03 0.43 9.86
N PHE A 253 -6.03 -0.31 10.33
CA PHE A 253 -6.13 -1.12 11.55
C PHE A 253 -5.46 -0.42 12.73
N SER A 254 -6.16 -0.28 13.85
CA SER A 254 -5.65 0.42 15.04
C SER A 254 -4.45 -0.27 15.67
N ASN A 255 -4.48 -1.60 15.78
CA ASN A 255 -3.44 -2.43 16.41
C ASN A 255 -3.54 -3.91 16.01
N VAL A 256 -2.59 -4.75 16.43
CA VAL A 256 -2.60 -6.20 16.14
C VAL A 256 -3.94 -6.88 16.49
N LYS A 257 -4.57 -6.54 17.62
CA LYS A 257 -5.85 -7.14 18.01
C LYS A 257 -6.98 -6.83 17.03
N SER A 258 -6.88 -5.72 16.30
CA SER A 258 -7.87 -5.35 15.27
C SER A 258 -7.76 -6.18 13.97
N ILE A 259 -6.60 -6.80 13.71
CA ILE A 259 -6.39 -7.69 12.56
C ILE A 259 -6.38 -9.18 12.94
N GLU A 260 -6.33 -9.51 14.23
CA GLU A 260 -6.35 -10.91 14.70
C GLU A 260 -7.56 -11.68 14.17
N GLY A 261 -7.35 -12.87 13.62
CA GLY A 261 -8.41 -13.70 13.05
C GLY A 261 -8.97 -13.20 11.71
N ILE A 262 -8.35 -12.18 11.10
CA ILE A 262 -8.66 -11.78 9.73
C ILE A 262 -7.82 -12.61 8.77
N ARG A 263 -8.48 -13.40 7.94
CA ARG A 263 -7.85 -14.11 6.84
C ARG A 263 -7.92 -13.22 5.62
N PHE A 264 -6.79 -13.00 5.00
CA PHE A 264 -6.70 -12.11 3.84
C PHE A 264 -7.58 -12.56 2.67
N SER A 265 -7.79 -13.87 2.51
CA SER A 265 -8.70 -14.44 1.51
C SER A 265 -10.19 -14.23 1.79
N HIS A 266 -10.53 -13.75 2.98
CA HIS A 266 -11.88 -13.43 3.41
C HIS A 266 -11.92 -12.01 3.98
N LEU A 267 -10.97 -11.13 3.59
CA LEU A 267 -10.73 -9.86 4.28
C LEU A 267 -12.02 -9.09 4.55
N ILE A 268 -12.83 -8.84 3.51
CA ILE A 268 -14.02 -8.01 3.64
C ILE A 268 -15.08 -8.66 4.54
N SER A 269 -15.24 -9.99 4.47
CA SER A 269 -16.17 -10.73 5.31
C SER A 269 -15.69 -10.75 6.77
N ASP A 270 -14.42 -11.08 6.99
CA ASP A 270 -13.81 -11.14 8.32
C ASP A 270 -13.77 -9.73 8.97
N ILE A 271 -13.56 -8.65 8.18
CA ILE A 271 -13.65 -7.26 8.64
C ILE A 271 -15.08 -6.86 9.01
N SER A 272 -16.10 -7.36 8.29
CA SER A 272 -17.50 -6.99 8.56
C SER A 272 -17.96 -7.37 9.98
N GLY A 273 -17.34 -8.39 10.57
CA GLY A 273 -17.55 -8.80 11.96
C GLY A 273 -16.72 -8.02 12.99
N LYS A 274 -15.84 -7.10 12.56
CA LYS A 274 -14.99 -6.29 13.45
C LYS A 274 -15.67 -4.99 13.85
N LYS A 275 -15.22 -4.42 14.98
CA LYS A 275 -15.67 -3.10 15.43
C LYS A 275 -15.14 -2.02 14.49
N LYS A 276 -16.06 -1.30 13.85
CA LYS A 276 -15.74 -0.16 12.99
C LYS A 276 -15.54 1.10 13.82
N GLY A 277 -14.42 1.78 13.62
CA GLY A 277 -14.11 3.08 14.19
C GLY A 277 -14.71 4.22 13.38
N HIS A 278 -14.72 5.42 13.95
CA HIS A 278 -15.24 6.61 13.28
C HIS A 278 -14.11 7.44 12.66
N ARG A 279 -14.30 7.87 11.41
CA ARG A 279 -13.30 8.65 10.65
C ARG A 279 -12.83 9.92 11.36
N PHE A 280 -13.72 10.63 12.07
CA PHE A 280 -13.36 11.87 12.76
C PHE A 280 -12.25 11.68 13.80
N VAL A 281 -12.12 10.48 14.38
CA VAL A 281 -11.06 10.16 15.34
C VAL A 281 -9.71 10.17 14.64
N VAL A 282 -9.63 9.55 13.46
CA VAL A 282 -8.42 9.52 12.63
C VAL A 282 -8.05 10.93 12.18
N ASP A 283 -9.05 11.71 11.72
CA ASP A 283 -8.83 13.09 11.28
C ASP A 283 -8.32 13.98 12.42
N ALA A 284 -8.84 13.81 13.64
CA ALA A 284 -8.37 14.53 14.84
C ALA A 284 -6.92 14.18 15.19
N LEU A 285 -6.56 12.89 15.19
CA LEU A 285 -5.18 12.44 15.41
C LEU A 285 -4.23 13.03 14.37
N ILE A 286 -4.62 13.05 13.09
CA ILE A 286 -3.81 13.66 12.02
C ILE A 286 -3.64 15.16 12.26
N ALA A 287 -4.70 15.87 12.65
CA ALA A 287 -4.65 17.31 12.90
C ALA A 287 -3.73 17.64 14.09
N ASP A 288 -3.87 16.91 15.20
CA ASP A 288 -3.07 17.11 16.40
C ASP A 288 -1.58 16.85 16.13
N GLU A 289 -1.25 15.74 15.47
CA GLU A 289 0.14 15.42 15.12
C GLU A 289 0.71 16.39 14.06
N THR A 290 -0.13 16.91 13.17
CA THR A 290 0.29 17.96 12.21
C THR A 290 0.65 19.27 12.93
N GLU A 291 -0.14 19.70 13.91
CA GLU A 291 0.18 20.90 14.68
C GLU A 291 1.39 20.71 15.61
N GLN A 292 1.58 19.51 16.17
CA GLN A 292 2.80 19.17 16.90
C GLN A 292 4.05 19.24 16.00
N PHE A 293 3.98 18.62 14.81
CA PHE A 293 5.08 18.69 13.83
C PHE A 293 5.38 20.13 13.43
N LYS A 294 4.35 20.93 13.16
CA LYS A 294 4.49 22.34 12.78
C LYS A 294 5.20 23.15 13.86
N LYS A 295 4.79 23.00 15.13
CA LYS A 295 5.48 23.65 16.27
C LYS A 295 6.93 23.21 16.35
N PHE A 296 7.19 21.91 16.24
CA PHE A 296 8.53 21.34 16.25
C PHE A 296 9.41 21.94 15.15
N ILE A 297 8.99 21.85 13.87
CA ILE A 297 9.84 22.23 12.75
C ILE A 297 10.05 23.73 12.64
N LEU A 298 9.01 24.54 12.87
CA LEU A 298 9.11 25.99 12.79
C LEU A 298 9.94 26.58 13.93
N SER A 299 10.02 25.92 15.09
CA SER A 299 10.95 26.33 16.16
C SER A 299 12.43 26.13 15.81
N LYS A 300 12.73 25.34 14.76
CA LYS A 300 14.09 24.95 14.35
C LYS A 300 14.54 25.56 13.03
N ILE A 301 13.61 26.10 12.24
CA ILE A 301 13.88 26.90 11.04
C ILE A 301 14.06 28.37 11.51
N LYS A 302 15.15 29.02 11.11
CA LYS A 302 15.48 30.41 11.47
C LYS A 302 15.50 31.31 10.25
#